data_AF-A0A5C8JQ52-F1
#
_entry.id   AF-A0A5C8JQ52-F1
#
_cell.length_a   1.000
_cell.length_b   1.000
_cell.length_c   1.000
_cell.angle_alpha   90.00
_cell.angle_beta   90.00
_cell.angle_gamma   90.00
#
_symmetry.space_group_name_H-M   'P 1'
#
loop_
_entity.id
_entity.type
_entity.pdbx_description
1 polymer ?
#
loop_
_entity_poly.entity_id
_entity_poly.type
_entity_poly.pdbx_seq_one_letter_code
_entity_poly.pdbx_strand_id
1 'polypeptide(L)'
;MRHWTEGFEDEDADESLVRPYTITGGRTAPERDDLALITLVTTVSEAFPEAARGRRRMQPEHRTIFTLCKRPLAVAEVAAALNLPVSVTKILIGDLIESGQVLARPPLSFAQAGGFPDMAILEAVRDGLREL
;
A
#
# COMPACT_ATOMS: atom_id res chain seq x y z
N MET A 1 -26.06 23.82 45.43
CA MET A 1 -25.37 24.99 44.86
C MET A 1 -23.89 24.83 45.17
N ARG A 2 -22.96 24.58 44.25
CA ARG A 2 -22.83 24.79 42.79
C ARG A 2 -21.97 23.62 42.26
N HIS A 3 -22.46 22.82 41.31
CA HIS A 3 -22.06 22.88 39.89
C HIS A 3 -20.53 22.99 39.71
N TRP A 4 -19.90 21.84 39.46
CA TRP A 4 -18.53 21.68 38.96
C TRP A 4 -18.55 20.53 37.93
N THR A 5 -19.22 20.79 36.82
CA THR A 5 -19.09 20.02 35.57
C THR A 5 -19.29 21.03 34.45
N GLU A 6 -18.36 21.99 34.36
CA GLU A 6 -18.20 22.75 33.13
C GLU A 6 -17.89 21.76 32.01
N GLY A 7 -18.70 21.85 30.97
CA GLY A 7 -18.78 20.89 29.89
C GLY A 7 -17.45 20.76 29.16
N PHE A 8 -17.06 19.52 28.95
CA PHE A 8 -16.40 19.18 27.69
C PHE A 8 -17.52 19.22 26.66
N GLU A 9 -17.68 20.37 26.01
CA GLU A 9 -18.44 20.43 24.77
C GLU A 9 -17.71 19.48 23.81
N ASP A 10 -18.31 18.32 23.54
CA ASP A 10 -17.94 17.41 22.46
C ASP A 10 -18.23 18.12 21.12
N GLU A 11 -17.61 19.27 20.89
CA GLU A 11 -17.44 19.88 19.57
C GLU A 11 -16.22 19.22 18.95
N ASP A 12 -16.37 17.99 18.45
CA ASP A 12 -15.59 17.45 17.33
C ASP A 12 -16.05 16.03 17.02
N ALA A 13 -16.18 15.74 15.73
CA ALA A 13 -16.41 14.42 15.12
C ALA A 13 -17.86 14.03 14.77
N ASP A 14 -18.58 14.91 14.07
CA ASP A 14 -19.42 14.45 12.94
C ASP A 14 -18.55 14.30 11.68
N GLU A 15 -17.40 13.63 11.83
CA GLU A 15 -16.60 13.16 10.71
C GLU A 15 -17.31 11.89 10.23
N SER A 16 -18.21 12.03 9.26
CA SER A 16 -18.99 10.96 8.61
C SER A 16 -18.30 9.61 8.73
N LEU A 17 -18.67 8.84 9.77
CA LEU A 17 -18.05 7.57 10.13
C LEU A 17 -18.51 6.53 9.11
N VAL A 18 -17.97 6.58 7.90
CA VAL A 18 -18.11 5.51 6.92
C VAL A 18 -17.54 4.27 7.60
N ARG A 19 -18.40 3.29 7.86
CA ARG A 19 -17.96 2.05 8.50
C ARG A 19 -16.90 1.42 7.58
N PRO A 20 -15.72 1.05 8.09
CA PRO A 20 -14.64 0.53 7.24
C PRO A 20 -15.04 -0.66 6.35
N TYR A 21 -16.06 -1.42 6.74
CA TYR A 21 -16.64 -2.55 5.99
C TYR A 21 -17.46 -2.16 4.75
N THR A 22 -17.90 -0.91 4.65
CA THR A 22 -18.60 -0.40 3.47
C THR A 22 -17.61 -0.14 2.33
N ILE A 23 -16.39 0.29 2.66
CA ILE A 23 -15.31 0.57 1.69
C ILE A 23 -14.92 -0.70 0.94
N THR A 24 -14.87 -1.84 1.65
CA THR A 24 -14.47 -3.13 1.06
C THR A 24 -15.63 -3.88 0.39
N GLY A 25 -16.84 -3.31 0.34
CA GLY A 25 -18.02 -3.99 -0.19
C GLY A 25 -18.46 -5.21 0.64
N GLY A 26 -18.18 -5.21 1.95
CA GLY A 26 -18.53 -6.31 2.86
C GLY A 26 -17.43 -7.36 3.05
N ARG A 27 -16.28 -7.25 2.36
CA ARG A 27 -15.14 -8.14 2.58
C ARG A 27 -14.47 -7.83 3.92
N THR A 28 -14.31 -8.85 4.76
CA THR A 28 -13.80 -8.72 6.14
C THR A 28 -12.36 -9.19 6.30
N ALA A 29 -11.80 -9.87 5.29
CA ALA A 29 -10.41 -10.34 5.29
C ALA A 29 -9.77 -10.10 3.92
N PRO A 30 -8.46 -9.79 3.87
CA PRO A 30 -7.72 -9.75 2.61
C PRO A 30 -7.63 -11.16 2.02
N GLU A 31 -7.84 -11.27 0.71
CA GLU A 31 -7.65 -12.54 -0.01
C GLU A 31 -6.16 -12.93 -0.14
N ARG A 32 -5.29 -11.92 -0.04
CA ARG A 32 -3.83 -12.05 -0.09
C ARG A 32 -3.22 -12.02 1.30
N ASP A 33 -2.43 -13.04 1.64
CA ASP A 33 -1.65 -13.13 2.87
C ASP A 33 -0.18 -12.68 2.71
N ASP A 34 0.28 -12.46 1.47
CA ASP A 34 1.65 -12.06 1.10
C ASP A 34 1.97 -10.57 1.35
N LEU A 35 0.97 -9.76 1.70
CA LEU A 35 1.13 -8.34 2.02
C LEU A 35 1.52 -8.15 3.49
N ALA A 36 2.81 -8.25 3.81
CA ALA A 36 3.35 -7.82 5.10
C ALA A 36 3.25 -6.29 5.30
N LEU A 37 3.31 -5.83 6.56
CA LEU A 37 3.25 -4.38 6.87
C LEU A 37 4.34 -3.57 6.18
N ILE A 38 5.51 -4.19 6.00
CA ILE A 38 6.71 -3.60 5.38
C ILE A 38 6.84 -3.95 3.89
N THR A 39 5.82 -4.59 3.29
CA THR A 39 5.77 -4.79 1.85
C THR A 39 5.65 -3.44 1.16
N LEU A 40 6.52 -3.17 0.19
CA LEU A 40 6.52 -1.91 -0.56
C LEU A 40 5.54 -1.99 -1.73
N VAL A 41 4.70 -0.99 -1.89
CA VAL A 41 3.73 -0.85 -2.97
C VAL A 41 4.17 0.26 -3.91
N THR A 42 4.06 0.05 -5.22
CA THR A 42 4.43 1.06 -6.23
C THR A 42 3.47 0.99 -7.41
N THR A 43 3.12 2.14 -7.98
CA THR A 43 2.22 2.22 -9.14
C THR A 43 2.88 1.73 -10.41
N VAL A 44 2.10 1.07 -11.26
CA VAL A 44 2.54 0.71 -12.63
C VAL A 44 2.48 1.94 -13.53
N SER A 45 3.57 2.20 -14.26
CA SER A 45 3.69 3.34 -15.18
C SER A 45 2.61 3.35 -16.28
N GLU A 46 2.25 4.54 -16.74
CA GLU A 46 1.24 4.75 -17.80
C GLU A 46 1.66 4.21 -19.17
N ALA A 47 2.94 3.83 -19.33
CA ALA A 47 3.46 3.22 -20.55
C ALA A 47 2.83 1.84 -20.86
N PHE A 48 2.12 1.22 -19.91
CA PHE A 48 1.43 -0.05 -20.09
C PHE A 48 -0.05 0.16 -20.46
N PRO A 49 -0.48 -0.16 -21.71
CA PRO A 49 -1.84 0.10 -22.19
C PRO A 49 -2.93 -0.61 -21.39
N GLU A 50 -2.62 -1.78 -20.82
CA GLU A 50 -3.55 -2.55 -19.98
C GLU A 50 -3.83 -1.85 -18.65
N ALA A 51 -2.82 -1.18 -18.06
CA ALA A 51 -2.98 -0.41 -16.83
C ALA A 51 -3.85 0.85 -17.04
N ALA A 52 -3.98 1.37 -18.26
CA ALA A 52 -4.77 2.57 -18.53
C ALA A 52 -6.29 2.34 -18.45
N ARG A 53 -6.77 1.12 -18.73
CA ARG A 53 -8.22 0.83 -18.85
C ARG A 53 -8.95 0.82 -17.50
N GLY A 54 -8.29 0.46 -16.40
CA GLY A 54 -8.89 0.38 -15.06
C GLY A 54 -9.06 1.71 -14.33
N ARG A 55 -8.37 2.78 -14.76
CA ARG A 55 -8.20 4.01 -13.98
C ARG A 55 -9.44 4.89 -13.87
N ARG A 56 -10.34 4.83 -14.85
CA ARG A 56 -11.56 5.66 -14.87
C ARG A 56 -12.65 5.17 -13.91
N ARG A 57 -12.57 3.92 -13.44
CA ARG A 57 -13.54 3.29 -12.53
C ARG A 57 -12.95 2.98 -11.14
N MET A 58 -11.89 3.69 -10.75
CA MET A 58 -11.34 3.55 -9.41
C MET A 58 -12.26 4.22 -8.38
N GLN A 59 -12.45 3.53 -7.26
CA GLN A 59 -13.01 4.13 -6.06
C GLN A 59 -12.07 5.24 -5.53
N PRO A 60 -12.57 6.19 -4.73
CA PRO A 60 -11.75 7.28 -4.19
C PRO A 60 -10.49 6.78 -3.48
N GLU A 61 -10.61 5.75 -2.64
CA GLU A 61 -9.53 5.16 -1.85
C GLU A 61 -8.48 4.52 -2.77
N HIS A 62 -8.92 3.81 -3.81
CA HIS A 62 -8.03 3.26 -4.84
C HIS A 62 -7.24 4.34 -5.57
N ARG A 63 -7.88 5.47 -5.88
CA ARG A 63 -7.20 6.60 -6.54
C ARG A 63 -6.18 7.28 -5.64
N THR A 64 -6.47 7.35 -4.34
CA THR A 64 -5.54 7.87 -3.34
C THR A 64 -4.33 6.95 -3.20
N ILE A 65 -4.53 5.63 -3.04
CA ILE A 65 -3.42 4.65 -3.03
C ILE A 65 -2.58 4.76 -4.31
N PHE A 66 -3.22 4.80 -5.47
CA PHE A 66 -2.54 4.97 -6.75
C PHE A 66 -1.75 6.28 -6.83
N THR A 67 -2.17 7.34 -6.15
CA THR A 67 -1.41 8.61 -6.18
C THR A 67 -0.24 8.57 -5.20
N LEU A 68 -0.46 8.05 -3.99
CA LEU A 68 0.55 7.92 -2.94
C LEU A 68 1.70 7.01 -3.39
N CYS A 69 1.37 5.87 -3.98
CA CYS A 69 2.35 4.85 -4.38
C CYS A 69 3.08 5.18 -5.69
N LYS A 70 3.03 6.42 -6.20
CA LYS A 70 3.91 6.87 -7.29
C LYS A 70 5.39 6.79 -6.90
N ARG A 71 5.67 6.81 -5.59
CA ARG A 71 6.93 6.38 -4.99
C ARG A 71 6.67 5.14 -4.14
N PRO A 72 7.66 4.28 -3.91
CA PRO A 72 7.48 3.11 -3.04
C PRO A 72 7.06 3.52 -1.62
N LEU A 73 5.98 2.95 -1.12
CA LEU A 73 5.50 3.11 0.26
C LEU A 73 5.15 1.75 0.87
N ALA A 74 5.42 1.56 2.15
CA ALA A 74 5.03 0.36 2.87
C ALA A 74 3.50 0.30 3.08
N VAL A 75 2.94 -0.91 3.16
CA VAL A 75 1.51 -1.12 3.46
C VAL A 75 1.07 -0.36 4.73
N ALA A 76 1.91 -0.35 5.77
CA ALA A 76 1.63 0.39 7.00
C ALA A 76 1.55 1.91 6.78
N GLU A 77 2.43 2.47 5.94
CA GLU A 77 2.44 3.89 5.61
C GLU A 77 1.20 4.28 4.79
N VAL A 78 0.80 3.42 3.85
CA VAL A 78 -0.44 3.61 3.09
C VAL A 78 -1.66 3.59 4.01
N ALA A 79 -1.71 2.66 4.96
CA ALA A 79 -2.81 2.58 5.92
C ALA A 79 -2.90 3.83 6.80
N ALA A 80 -1.76 4.30 7.32
CA ALA A 80 -1.67 5.53 8.09
C ALA A 80 -2.08 6.77 7.28
N ALA A 81 -1.65 6.86 6.01
CA ALA A 81 -1.99 7.98 5.13
C ALA A 81 -3.48 8.03 4.76
N LEU A 82 -4.15 6.87 4.68
CA LEU A 82 -5.60 6.78 4.43
C LEU A 82 -6.44 6.90 5.70
N ASN A 83 -5.83 6.85 6.89
CA ASN A 83 -6.52 6.69 8.16
C ASN A 83 -7.47 5.47 8.18
N LEU A 84 -7.02 4.35 7.60
CA LEU A 84 -7.81 3.11 7.51
C LEU A 84 -7.13 1.95 8.26
N PRO A 85 -7.91 0.98 8.78
CA PRO A 85 -7.35 -0.25 9.32
C PRO A 85 -6.50 -0.99 8.28
N VAL A 86 -5.35 -1.53 8.70
CA VAL A 86 -4.43 -2.28 7.83
C VAL A 86 -5.14 -3.37 7.04
N SER A 87 -6.10 -4.09 7.64
CA SER A 87 -6.86 -5.14 6.97
C SER A 87 -7.64 -4.63 5.76
N VAL A 88 -8.27 -3.45 5.89
CA VAL A 88 -9.00 -2.77 4.82
C VAL A 88 -8.02 -2.31 3.75
N THR A 89 -6.91 -1.69 4.15
CA THR A 89 -5.88 -1.23 3.21
C THR A 89 -5.31 -2.39 2.39
N LYS A 90 -5.07 -3.56 3.00
CA LYS A 90 -4.61 -4.76 2.27
C LYS A 90 -5.62 -5.25 1.24
N ILE A 91 -6.92 -5.20 1.55
CA ILE A 91 -7.98 -5.53 0.58
C ILE A 91 -7.91 -4.59 -0.63
N LEU A 92 -7.84 -3.28 -0.39
CA LEU A 92 -7.78 -2.26 -1.46
C LEU A 92 -6.49 -2.36 -2.30
N ILE A 93 -5.35 -2.67 -1.67
CA ILE A 93 -4.10 -2.91 -2.39
C ILE A 93 -4.21 -4.20 -3.23
N GLY A 94 -4.85 -5.25 -2.71
CA GLY A 94 -5.12 -6.48 -3.44
C GLY A 94 -5.90 -6.23 -4.74
N ASP A 95 -6.99 -5.46 -4.66
CA ASP A 95 -7.80 -5.08 -5.82
C ASP A 95 -6.98 -4.32 -6.89
N LEU A 96 -6.07 -3.44 -6.43
CA LEU A 96 -5.18 -2.69 -7.32
C LEU A 96 -4.09 -3.56 -7.95
N ILE A 97 -3.63 -4.61 -7.26
CA ILE A 97 -2.69 -5.59 -7.81
C ILE A 97 -3.38 -6.44 -8.88
N GLU A 98 -4.57 -6.95 -8.59
CA GLU A 98 -5.36 -7.76 -9.52
C GLU A 98 -5.72 -7.00 -10.79
N SER A 99 -6.02 -5.71 -10.67
CA SER A 99 -6.28 -4.82 -11.81
C SER A 99 -5.01 -4.26 -12.47
N GLY A 100 -3.82 -4.69 -12.06
CA GLY A 100 -2.52 -4.34 -12.66
C GLY A 100 -2.14 -2.87 -12.50
N GLN A 101 -2.68 -2.18 -11.49
CA GLN A 101 -2.48 -0.74 -11.25
C GLN A 101 -1.30 -0.48 -10.32
N VAL A 102 -1.01 -1.40 -9.41
CA VAL A 102 0.14 -1.35 -8.50
C VAL A 102 0.86 -2.69 -8.46
N LEU A 103 2.11 -2.67 -8.03
CA LEU A 103 2.95 -3.82 -7.76
C LEU A 103 3.30 -3.82 -6.28
N ALA A 104 3.32 -5.01 -5.69
CA ALA A 104 3.84 -5.23 -4.34
C ALA A 104 5.22 -5.90 -4.43
N ARG A 105 6.17 -5.36 -3.68
CA ARG A 105 7.51 -5.93 -3.50
C ARG A 105 7.61 -6.41 -2.04
N PRO A 106 7.72 -7.72 -1.80
CA PRO A 106 7.88 -8.23 -0.44
C PRO A 106 9.18 -7.69 0.18
N PRO A 107 9.23 -7.57 1.51
CA PRO A 107 10.47 -7.23 2.19
C PRO A 107 11.56 -8.24 1.82
N LEU A 108 12.75 -7.72 1.49
CA LEU A 108 13.91 -8.57 1.21
C LEU A 108 14.29 -9.30 2.51
N SER A 109 14.10 -10.62 2.54
CA SER A 109 14.59 -11.45 3.63
C SER A 109 16.11 -11.60 3.49
N PHE A 110 16.86 -10.64 4.04
CA PHE A 110 18.31 -10.77 4.19
C PHE A 110 18.68 -11.97 5.08
N ALA A 111 17.76 -12.47 5.90
CA ALA A 111 17.98 -13.56 6.84
C ALA A 111 17.91 -14.97 6.21
N GLN A 112 17.23 -15.15 5.07
CA GLN A 112 17.26 -16.42 4.34
C GLN A 112 18.39 -16.48 3.30
N ALA A 113 18.95 -15.32 2.94
CA ALA A 113 20.19 -15.23 2.18
C ALA A 113 21.37 -15.20 3.15
N GLY A 114 21.76 -16.37 3.68
CA GLY A 114 23.10 -16.58 4.23
C GLY A 114 24.24 -16.40 3.20
N GLY A 115 23.96 -15.85 2.02
CA GLY A 115 24.93 -15.57 0.97
C GLY A 115 24.81 -14.11 0.58
N PHE A 116 25.86 -13.35 0.85
CA PHE A 116 26.19 -12.21 0.00
C PHE A 116 26.08 -12.65 -1.47
N PRO A 117 25.64 -11.78 -2.40
CA PRO A 117 25.69 -12.10 -3.81
C PRO A 117 27.09 -12.63 -4.15
N ASP A 118 27.14 -13.76 -4.87
CA ASP A 118 28.40 -14.41 -5.23
C ASP A 118 29.34 -13.36 -5.83
N MET A 119 30.48 -13.15 -5.18
CA MET A 119 31.46 -12.14 -5.59
C MET A 119 31.90 -12.36 -7.03
N ALA A 120 31.94 -13.61 -7.51
CA ALA A 120 32.27 -13.92 -8.90
C ALA A 120 31.25 -13.30 -9.88
N ILE A 121 29.96 -13.30 -9.51
CA ILE A 121 28.91 -12.68 -10.33
C ILE A 121 29.06 -11.15 -10.32
N LEU A 122 29.34 -10.55 -9.16
CA LEU A 122 29.53 -9.10 -9.07
C LEU A 122 30.75 -8.62 -9.86
N GLU A 123 31.84 -9.40 -9.84
CA GLU A 123 33.04 -9.13 -10.64
C GLU A 123 32.76 -9.25 -12.13
N ALA A 124 32.06 -10.30 -12.57
CA ALA A 124 31.66 -10.47 -13.96
C ALA A 124 30.77 -9.32 -14.46
N VAL A 125 29.81 -8.85 -13.63
CA VAL A 125 28.98 -7.69 -13.96
C VAL A 125 29.80 -6.40 -14.04
N ARG A 126 30.74 -6.18 -13.10
CA ARG A 126 31.64 -5.02 -13.12
C ARG A 126 32.47 -4.98 -14.39
N ASP A 127 33.06 -6.11 -14.75
CA ASP A 127 33.96 -6.19 -15.90
C ASP A 127 33.16 -6.00 -17.21
N GLY A 128 31.98 -6.63 -17.33
CA GLY A 128 31.08 -6.41 -18.46
C GLY A 128 30.57 -4.97 -18.60
N LEU A 129 30.32 -4.25 -17.50
CA LEU A 129 29.93 -2.83 -17.55
C LEU A 129 31.07 -1.88 -17.90
N ARG A 130 32.34 -2.28 -17.76
CA ARG A 130 33.52 -1.47 -18.13
C ARG A 130 33.93 -1.61 -19.59
N GLU A 131 33.43 -2.63 -20.27
CA GLU A 131 33.71 -2.92 -21.69
C GLU A 131 32.67 -2.30 -22.65
N LEU A 132 31.69 -1.55 -22.11
CA LEU A 132 30.68 -0.77 -22.86
C LEU A 132 31.08 0.70 -22.93
#